data_AF-K1TNC0-F1
#
_entry.id   AF-K1TNC0-F1
#
_cell.length_a   1.000
_cell.length_b   1.000
_cell.length_c   1.000
_cell.angle_alpha   90.00
_cell.angle_beta   90.00
_cell.angle_gamma   90.00
#
_symmetry.space_group_name_H-M   'P 1'
#
loop_
_entity.id
_entity.type
_entity.pdbx_description
1 polymer ?
#
loop_
_entity_poly.entity_id
_entity_poly.type
_entity_poly.pdbx_seq_one_letter_code
_entity_poly.pdbx_strand_id
1 'polypeptide(L)' 'MDKENLLVKGLSELGLTITEEQIEKFDKYYEMLIETNKFMNLTSITEYDEVIIKLFFR' A
#
# COMPACT_ATOMS: atom_id res chain seq x y z
N MET A 1 4.68 -13.93 -2.01
CA MET A 1 5.28 -13.12 -0.93
C MET A 1 4.21 -12.16 -0.49
N ASP A 2 3.71 -12.37 0.72
CA ASP A 2 2.44 -11.82 1.21
C ASP A 2 2.49 -10.30 1.33
N LYS A 3 1.61 -9.61 0.61
CA LYS A 3 1.45 -8.14 0.58
C LYS A 3 1.36 -7.54 1.97
N GLU A 4 0.66 -8.22 2.88
CA GLU A 4 0.52 -7.83 4.29
C GLU A 4 1.88 -7.73 5.01
N ASN A 5 2.84 -8.60 4.68
CA ASN A 5 4.14 -8.59 5.35
C ASN A 5 4.96 -7.33 5.06
N LEU A 6 4.80 -6.70 3.89
CA LEU A 6 5.55 -5.47 3.56
C LEU A 6 4.98 -4.25 4.28
N LEU A 7 3.65 -4.11 4.30
CA LEU A 7 2.97 -3.03 5.01
C LEU A 7 3.22 -3.11 6.52
N VAL A 8 3.05 -4.30 7.11
CA VAL A 8 3.27 -4.51 8.55
C VAL A 8 4.72 -4.25 8.93
N LYS A 9 5.67 -4.71 8.11
CA LYS A 9 7.10 -4.57 8.39
C LYS A 9 7.56 -3.12 8.29
N GLY A 10 7.16 -2.39 7.25
CA GLY A 10 7.51 -0.97 7.11
C GLY A 10 6.89 -0.08 8.20
N LEU A 11 5.65 -0.37 8.63
CA LEU A 11 5.03 0.36 9.74
C LEU A 11 5.72 0.04 11.07
N SER A 12 6.10 -1.22 11.28
CA SER A 12 6.88 -1.64 12.44
C SER A 12 8.26 -0.96 12.51
N GLU A 13 8.94 -0.77 11.37
CA GLU A 13 10.19 -0.01 11.29
C GLU A 13 10.01 1.48 11.64
N LEU A 14 8.82 2.04 11.40
CA LEU A 14 8.43 3.38 11.85
C LEU A 14 7.95 3.43 13.31
N GLY A 15 7.93 2.30 14.01
CA GLY A 15 7.41 2.19 15.39
C GLY A 15 5.88 2.26 15.47
N LEU A 16 5.18 2.04 14.36
CA LEU A 16 3.72 2.05 14.26
C LEU A 16 3.18 0.62 14.19
N THR A 17 2.21 0.31 15.03
CA THR A 17 1.45 -0.95 14.96
C THR A 17 0.17 -0.74 14.17
N ILE A 18 -0.10 -1.64 13.22
CA ILE A 18 -1.32 -1.64 12.40
C ILE A 18 -2.25 -2.76 12.85
N THR A 19 -3.56 -2.51 12.85
CA THR A 19 -4.60 -3.51 13.15
C THR A 19 -5.13 -4.15 11.87
N GLU A 20 -5.73 -5.34 11.98
CA GLU A 20 -6.34 -6.04 10.81
C GLU A 20 -7.36 -5.16 10.07
N GLU A 21 -8.22 -4.43 10.77
CA GLU A 21 -9.16 -3.49 10.14
C GLU A 21 -8.45 -2.37 9.34
N GLN A 22 -7.28 -1.93 9.79
CA GLN A 22 -6.50 -0.92 9.09
C GLN A 22 -5.84 -1.49 7.84
N ILE A 23 -5.41 -2.76 7.89
CA ILE A 23 -4.89 -3.50 6.74
C ILE A 23 -6.00 -3.63 5.67
N GLU A 24 -7.21 -4.05 6.04
CA GLU A 24 -8.33 -4.17 5.10
C GLU A 24 -8.70 -2.82 4.45
N LYS A 25 -8.65 -1.73 5.22
CA LYS A 25 -8.87 -0.38 4.69
C LYS A 25 -7.77 0.03 3.71
N PHE A 26 -6.53 -0.36 3.99
CA PHE A 26 -5.38 -0.12 3.11
C PHE A 26 -5.53 -0.86 1.79
N ASP A 27 -5.93 -2.12 1.83
CA ASP A 27 -6.14 -2.92 0.62
C ASP A 27 -7.26 -2.34 -0.25
N LYS A 28 -8.38 -1.92 0.34
CA LYS A 28 -9.45 -1.22 -0.39
C LYS A 28 -8.97 0.08 -1.02
N TYR A 29 -8.17 0.86 -0.29
CA TYR A 29 -7.60 2.10 -0.83
C TYR A 29 -6.66 1.82 -2.00
N TYR A 30 -5.81 0.79 -1.87
CA TYR A 30 -4.91 0.36 -2.93
C TYR A 30 -5.66 -0.07 -4.19
N GLU A 31 -6.72 -0.88 -4.05
CA GLU A 31 -7.56 -1.29 -5.19
C GLU A 31 -8.17 -0.09 -5.91
N MET A 32 -8.73 0.87 -5.15
CA MET A 32 -9.31 2.08 -5.71
C MET A 32 -8.26 2.96 -6.40
N LEU A 33 -7.06 3.06 -5.83
CA LEU A 33 -5.93 3.81 -6.42
C LEU A 33 -5.54 3.20 -7.76
N ILE A 34 -5.39 1.87 -7.85
CA ILE A 34 -5.03 1.17 -9.09
C ILE A 34 -6.14 1.29 -10.12
N GLU A 35 -7.40 1.13 -9.72
CA GLU A 35 -8.53 1.30 -10.62
C GLU A 35 -8.58 2.71 -11.20
N THR A 36 -8.46 3.73 -10.36
CA THR A 36 -8.43 5.14 -10.78
C THR A 36 -7.23 5.41 -11.69
N ASN A 37 -6.07 4.82 -11.38
CA ASN A 37 -4.86 4.98 -12.18
C ASN A 37 -5.01 4.48 -13.62
N LYS A 38 -5.82 3.42 -13.86
CA LYS A 38 -6.10 2.92 -15.21
C LYS A 38 -6.77 3.94 -16.12
N PHE A 39 -7.55 4.87 -15.56
CA PHE A 39 -8.27 5.89 -16.31
C PHE A 39 -7.53 7.23 -16.35
N MET A 40 -6.78 7.54 -15.29
CA MET A 40 -6.22 8.88 -15.06
C MET A 40 -4.69 8.96 -15.27
N ASN A 41 -3.97 7.84 -15.37
CA ASN A 41 -2.49 7.78 -15.40
C ASN A 41 -1.83 8.62 -14.28
N LEU A 42 -2.32 8.46 -13.04
CA LEU A 42 -1.83 9.15 -11.84
C LEU A 42 -0.40 8.79 -11.46
N THR A 43 0.01 7.54 -11.71
CA THR A 43 1.35 7.02 -11.39
C THR A 43 1.74 5.94 -12.39
N SER A 44 3.01 5.94 -12.82
CA SER A 44 3.55 4.85 -13.65
C SER A 44 3.79 3.56 -12.87
N ILE A 45 3.64 3.59 -11.55
CA ILE A 45 3.94 2.49 -10.64
C ILE A 45 2.64 1.87 -10.16
N THR A 46 2.38 0.63 -10.55
CA THR A 46 1.16 -0.14 -10.25
C THR A 46 1.41 -1.43 -9.47
N GLU A 47 2.68 -1.76 -9.22
CA GLU A 47 3.09 -2.92 -8.43
C GLU A 47 2.93 -2.60 -6.94
N TYR A 48 2.29 -3.50 -6.18
CA TYR A 48 1.94 -3.28 -4.78
C TYR A 48 3.17 -2.91 -3.93
N ASP A 49 4.25 -3.67 -4.08
CA ASP A 49 5.47 -3.48 -3.32
C ASP A 49 6.11 -2.11 -3.61
N GLU A 50 6.09 -1.66 -4.86
CA GLU A 50 6.61 -0.35 -5.22
C GLU A 50 5.73 0.81 -4.74
N VAL A 51 4.40 0.66 -4.82
CA VAL A 51 3.45 1.66 -4.29
C VAL A 51 3.64 1.81 -2.78
N ILE A 52 3.74 0.70 -2.06
CA ILE A 52 3.93 0.71 -0.61
C ILE A 52 5.28 1.35 -0.24
N ILE A 53 6.38 0.91 -0.87
CA ILE A 53 7.72 1.41 -0.55
C ILE A 53 7.90 2.88 -0.95
N LYS A 54 7.47 3.30 -2.16
CA LYS A 54 7.77 4.63 -2.70
C LYS A 54 6.73 5.70 -2.36
N LEU A 55 5.46 5.33 -2.22
CA LEU A 55 4.37 6.28 -1.97
C LEU A 55 4.06 6.43 -0.48
N PHE A 56 4.23 5.37 0.31
CA PHE A 56 3.83 5.35 1.73
C PHE A 56 4.99 5.37 2.72
N PHE A 57 6.11 4.70 2.44
CA PHE A 57 7.26 4.62 3.37
C PHE A 57 8.42 5.56 3.06
N ARG A 58 8.26 6.46 2.09
CA ARG A 58 9.28 7.45 1.75
C ARG A 58 9.19 8.71 2.60
#